data_AF-A0A943FRP1-F1
#
_entry.id   AF-A0A943FRP1-F1
#
_cell.length_a   1.000
_cell.length_b   1.000
_cell.length_c   1.000
_cell.angle_alpha   90.00
_cell.angle_beta   90.00
_cell.angle_gamma   90.00
#
_symmetry.space_group_name_H-M   'P 1'
#
loop_
_entity.id
_entity.type
_entity.pdbx_description
1 polymer ?
#
loop_
_entity_poly.entity_id
_entity_poly.type
_entity_poly.pdbx_seq_one_letter_code
_entity_poly.pdbx_strand_id
1 'polypeptide(L)' 'MIKKEKPEIKTMDDVRLLPREEQTKWEIANELGYFDKIVASGWKSLTSRENGRIGGVLSARAKKKESVNSTKNEPEHGK' A
#
# COMPACT_ATOMS: atom_id res chain seq x y z
N MET A 1 -6.21 -24.96 -7.47
CA MET A 1 -5.50 -23.75 -7.96
C MET A 1 -6.51 -22.62 -8.09
N ILE A 2 -6.65 -21.76 -7.08
CA ILE A 2 -7.61 -20.65 -7.13
C ILE A 2 -6.95 -19.56 -7.97
N LYS A 3 -7.40 -19.40 -9.21
CA LYS A 3 -7.04 -18.26 -10.06
C LYS A 3 -7.60 -17.02 -9.36
N LYS A 4 -6.76 -16.32 -8.59
CA LYS A 4 -7.11 -14.99 -8.08
C LYS A 4 -7.09 -14.04 -9.27
N GLU A 5 -8.22 -13.96 -9.96
CA GLU A 5 -8.48 -12.92 -10.95
C GLU A 5 -8.28 -11.58 -10.23
N LYS A 6 -7.28 -10.81 -10.68
CA LYS A 6 -6.98 -9.52 -10.04
C LYS A 6 -8.16 -8.59 -10.35
N PRO A 7 -8.83 -8.02 -9.34
CA PRO A 7 -9.90 -7.06 -9.58
C PRO A 7 -9.35 -5.85 -10.34
N GLU A 8 -10.08 -5.43 -11.38
CA GLU A 8 -9.75 -4.24 -12.16
C GLU A 8 -10.16 -3.00 -11.35
N ILE A 9 -9.19 -2.38 -10.68
CA ILE A 9 -9.42 -1.20 -9.85
C ILE A 9 -9.56 0.02 -10.76
N LYS A 10 -10.75 0.65 -10.78
CA LYS A 10 -11.00 1.90 -11.53
C LYS A 10 -11.30 3.07 -10.63
N THR A 11 -11.91 2.80 -9.48
CA THR A 11 -12.40 3.82 -8.55
C THR A 11 -11.91 3.55 -7.13
N MET A 12 -12.01 4.55 -6.25
CA MET A 12 -11.74 4.34 -4.83
C MET A 12 -12.73 3.37 -4.16
N ASP A 13 -13.89 3.12 -4.76
CA ASP A 13 -14.84 2.15 -4.23
C ASP A 13 -14.35 0.71 -4.46
N ASP A 14 -13.75 0.43 -5.62
CA ASP A 14 -13.10 -0.85 -5.90
C ASP A 14 -11.94 -1.12 -4.94
N VAL A 15 -11.22 -0.05 -4.56
CA VAL A 15 -10.14 -0.14 -3.57
C VAL A 15 -10.66 -0.66 -2.24
N ARG A 16 -11.87 -0.27 -1.80
CA ARG A 16 -12.46 -0.72 -0.53
C ARG A 16 -12.75 -2.23 -0.49
N LEU A 17 -12.89 -2.86 -1.66
CA LEU A 17 -13.07 -4.30 -1.79
C LEU A 17 -11.74 -5.08 -1.64
N LEU A 18 -10.61 -4.40 -1.70
CA LEU A 18 -9.29 -4.99 -1.53
C LEU A 18 -8.96 -5.24 -0.05
N PRO A 19 -7.99 -6.13 0.26
CA PRO A 19 -7.46 -6.26 1.61
C PRO A 19 -6.87 -4.93 2.13
N ARG A 20 -6.87 -4.76 3.45
CA ARG A 20 -6.47 -3.50 4.12
C ARG A 20 -5.08 -3.00 3.73
N GLU A 21 -4.15 -3.92 3.50
CA GLU A 21 -2.80 -3.60 3.04
C GLU A 21 -2.79 -2.98 1.65
N GLU A 22 -3.58 -3.51 0.71
CA GLU A 22 -3.70 -2.94 -0.62
C GLU A 22 -4.49 -1.63 -0.59
N GLN A 23 -5.59 -1.56 0.15
CA GLN A 23 -6.33 -0.32 0.40
C GLN A 23 -5.39 0.83 0.77
N THR A 24 -4.53 0.59 1.76
CA THR A 24 -3.59 1.62 2.24
C THR A 24 -2.63 2.08 1.14
N LYS A 25 -2.12 1.17 0.30
CA LYS A 25 -1.23 1.52 -0.83
C LYS A 25 -1.96 2.38 -1.87
N TRP A 26 -3.18 2.00 -2.24
CA TRP A 26 -4.00 2.73 -3.19
C TRP A 26 -4.42 4.11 -2.64
N GLU A 27 -4.76 4.21 -1.35
CA GLU A 27 -5.06 5.50 -0.70
C GLU A 27 -3.84 6.44 -0.73
N ILE A 28 -2.64 5.93 -0.45
CA ILE A 28 -1.39 6.73 -0.55
C ILE A 28 -1.14 7.15 -1.99
N ALA A 29 -1.31 6.25 -2.96
CA ALA A 29 -1.16 6.59 -4.35
C ALA A 29 -2.15 7.68 -4.78
N ASN A 30 -3.39 7.64 -4.28
CA ASN A 30 -4.38 8.68 -4.52
C ASN A 30 -3.98 10.03 -3.90
N GLU A 31 -3.54 10.02 -2.65
CA GLU A 31 -3.04 11.21 -1.94
C GLU A 31 -1.83 11.85 -2.64
N LEU A 32 -0.97 11.03 -3.24
CA LEU A 32 0.20 11.48 -3.99
C LEU A 32 -0.08 11.80 -5.47
N GLY A 33 -1.32 11.63 -5.94
CA GLY A 33 -1.71 11.87 -7.34
C GLY A 33 -1.25 10.80 -8.34
N TYR A 34 -0.86 9.63 -7.86
CA TYR A 34 -0.47 8.48 -8.69
C TYR A 34 -1.62 7.53 -9.01
N PHE A 35 -2.80 7.70 -8.39
CA PHE A 35 -3.95 6.80 -8.55
C PHE A 35 -4.35 6.65 -10.03
N ASP A 36 -4.66 7.75 -10.71
CA ASP A 36 -5.12 7.74 -12.10
C ASP A 36 -4.11 7.06 -13.03
N LYS A 37 -2.82 7.33 -12.81
CA LYS A 37 -1.70 6.71 -13.54
C LYS A 37 -1.61 5.21 -13.33
N ILE A 38 -1.80 4.73 -12.10
CA ILE A 38 -1.79 3.31 -11.76
C ILE A 38 -3.03 2.61 -12.31
N VAL A 39 -4.20 3.25 -12.27
CA VAL A 39 -5.43 2.73 -12.87
C VAL A 39 -5.25 2.59 -14.39
N ALA A 40 -4.70 3.60 -15.05
CA ALA A 40 -4.53 3.61 -16.50
C ALA A 40 -3.41 2.67 -16.99
N SER A 41 -2.26 2.65 -16.31
CA SER A 41 -1.03 1.99 -16.80
C SER A 41 -0.50 0.88 -15.88
N GLY A 42 -1.14 0.65 -14.74
CA GLY A 42 -0.75 -0.34 -13.73
C GLY A 42 0.41 0.11 -12.84
N TRP A 43 0.57 -0.59 -11.70
CA TRP A 43 1.68 -0.38 -10.75
C TRP A 43 3.07 -0.52 -11.37
N LYS A 44 3.19 -1.32 -12.44
CA LYS A 44 4.44 -1.53 -13.20
C LYS A 44 4.91 -0.29 -13.97
N SER A 45 4.04 0.70 -14.17
CA SER A 45 4.38 1.94 -14.90
C SER A 45 4.95 3.04 -14.01
N LEU A 46 4.99 2.81 -12.69
CA LEU A 46 5.63 3.74 -11.76
C LEU A 46 7.15 3.58 -11.81
N THR A 47 7.85 4.71 -11.82
CA THR A 47 9.31 4.74 -11.66
C THR A 47 9.72 4.35 -10.23
N SER A 48 10.98 3.96 -10.04
CA SER A 48 11.52 3.68 -8.70
C SER A 48 11.34 4.84 -7.72
N ARG A 49 11.34 6.09 -8.21
CA ARG A 49 11.12 7.27 -7.38
C ARG A 49 9.68 7.42 -6.92
N GLU A 50 8.71 7.12 -7.80
CA GLU A 50 7.28 7.16 -7.47
C GLU A 50 6.90 6.00 -6.54
N ASN A 51 7.32 4.78 -6.87
CA ASN A 51 7.14 3.62 -6.00
C ASN A 51 7.81 3.82 -4.63
N GLY A 52 9.02 4.39 -4.62
CA GLY A 52 9.74 4.73 -3.39
C GLY A 52 9.01 5.74 -2.51
N ARG A 53 8.33 6.74 -3.09
CA ARG A 53 7.50 7.69 -2.34
C ARG A 53 6.31 6.99 -1.69
N ILE A 54 5.58 6.15 -2.44
CA ILE A 54 4.43 5.40 -1.92
C ILE A 54 4.89 4.46 -0.80
N GLY A 55 5.97 3.72 -1.01
CA GLY A 55 6.56 2.82 -0.01
C GLY A 55 7.06 3.56 1.23
N GLY A 56 7.68 4.73 1.07
CA GLY A 56 8.13 5.57 2.18
C GLY A 56 6.97 6.05 3.06
N VAL A 57 5.87 6.51 2.44
CA VAL A 57 4.66 6.91 3.18
C VAL A 57 4.00 5.69 3.83
N LEU A 58 3.99 4.54 3.16
CA LEU A 58 3.44 3.30 3.72
C LEU A 58 4.22 2.87 4.99
N SER A 59 5.55 2.86 4.92
CA SER A 59 6.41 2.59 6.08
C SER A 59 6.27 3.64 7.17
N ALA A 60 6.14 4.92 6.83
CA ALA A 60 5.90 5.99 7.81
C ALA A 60 4.55 5.80 8.54
N ARG A 61 3.48 5.43 7.81
CA ARG A 61 2.17 5.11 8.40
C ARG A 61 2.24 3.85 9.27
N ALA A 62 3.01 2.83 8.87
CA ALA A 62 3.24 1.64 9.69
C ALA A 62 3.98 1.98 10.99
N LYS A 63 5.08 2.73 10.90
CA LYS A 63 5.86 3.18 12.08
C LYS A 63 5.05 4.04 13.04
N LYS A 64 4.20 4.95 12.53
CA LYS A 64 3.30 5.74 13.39
C LYS A 64 2.27 4.88 14.12
N LYS A 65 1.80 3.80 13.51
CA LYS A 65 0.92 2.83 14.19
C LYS A 65 1.69 2.03 15.23
N GLU A 66 2.96 1.71 14.98
CA GLU A 66 3.83 1.06 15.98
C GLU A 66 4.15 1.99 17.16
N SER A 67 4.32 3.31 16.95
CA SER A 67 4.45 4.27 18.04
C SER A 67 3.17 4.45 18.87
N VAL A 68 2.03 3.95 18.39
CA VAL A 68 0.76 3.90 19.13
C VAL A 68 0.45 2.48 19.64
N ASN A 69 1.17 1.44 19.17
CA ASN A 69 0.94 0.02 19.47
C ASN A 69 2.23 -0.72 19.90
N SER A 70 3.14 -0.01 20.58
CA SER A 70 4.27 -0.58 21.30
C SER A 70 4.27 0.12 22.67
N THR A 71 3.53 -0.30 23.70
CA THR A 71 3.13 -1.64 24.18
C THR A 71 2.96 -2.76 23.16
N LYS A 72 4.00 -3.62 23.12
CA LYS A 72 4.02 -5.02 22.66
C LYS A 72 4.38 -5.29 21.18
N ASN A 73 5.68 -5.34 20.86
CA ASN A 73 6.44 -6.61 20.81
C ASN A 73 7.91 -6.37 20.42
N GLU A 74 8.78 -6.83 21.30
CA GLU A 74 10.22 -6.98 21.18
C GLU A 74 10.54 -8.15 20.22
N PRO A 75 11.37 -7.97 19.19
CA PRO A 75 12.00 -9.10 18.53
C PRO A 75 13.23 -9.51 19.35
N GLU A 76 13.03 -10.38 20.34
CA GLU A 76 14.08 -11.26 20.83
C GLU A 76 14.35 -12.31 19.75
N HIS A 77 15.51 -12.24 19.11
CA HIS A 77 16.30 -13.34 18.53
C HIS A 77 17.64 -12.70 18.17
N GLY A 78 18.77 -12.93 18.85
CA GLY A 78 19.19 -14.17 19.48
C GLY A 78 19.82 -15.10 18.44
N LYS A 79 20.95 -14.71 17.83
CA LYS A 79 22.31 -15.26 18.05
C LYS A 79 23.30 -14.58 17.10
#